data_AF-A0A386ZGY1-F1
#
_entry.id   AF-A0A386ZGY1-F1
#
_cell.length_a   1.000
_cell.length_b   1.000
_cell.length_c   1.000
_cell.angle_alpha   90.00
_cell.angle_beta   90.00
_cell.angle_gamma   90.00
#
_symmetry.space_group_name_H-M   'P 1'
#
loop_
_entity.id
_entity.type
_entity.pdbx_description
1 polymer ?
#
loop_
_entity_poly.entity_id
_entity_poly.type
_entity_poly.pdbx_seq_one_letter_code
_entity_poly.pdbx_strand_id
1 'polypeptide(L)'
;MSYRFTGTVQQECDAMSDLNWSASNTVIVAALTTSNGDHELRWEHAVRYLPSVDTPAIHAWLDTHHVLEVIVVPYLRCPPSVLTAPHRAICVPPSEYALFTAALSTALAERSPWRSSAAEIAAAADP
;
A
#
# COMPACT_ATOMS: atom_id res chain seq x y z
N MET A 1 15.03 18.76 10.34
CA MET A 1 14.24 19.15 9.14
C MET A 1 12.85 18.57 9.31
N SER A 2 11.90 19.40 9.75
CA SER A 2 10.51 18.98 9.92
C SER A 2 9.80 19.16 8.58
N TYR A 3 9.49 18.05 7.91
CA TYR A 3 8.68 18.08 6.70
C TYR A 3 7.25 18.49 7.07
N ARG A 4 6.88 19.74 6.80
CA ARG A 4 5.50 20.20 6.86
C ARG A 4 4.80 19.77 5.58
N PHE A 5 3.96 18.76 5.71
CA PHE A 5 3.05 18.27 4.68
C PHE A 5 2.02 19.37 4.41
N THR A 6 2.14 20.06 3.27
CA THR A 6 1.22 21.12 2.87
C THR A 6 -0.13 20.54 2.46
N GLY A 7 -1.10 20.61 3.37
CA GLY A 7 -2.33 21.36 3.09
C GLY A 7 -3.57 20.64 2.56
N THR A 8 -3.54 19.38 2.13
CA THR A 8 -4.78 18.71 1.63
C THR A 8 -5.12 17.39 2.32
N VAL A 9 -4.15 16.54 2.65
CA VAL A 9 -4.42 15.24 3.29
C VAL A 9 -4.93 15.40 4.73
N GLN A 10 -4.45 16.41 5.45
CA GLN A 10 -4.83 16.65 6.84
C GLN A 10 -6.31 17.08 6.94
N GLN A 11 -6.79 17.90 6.00
CA GLN A 11 -8.11 18.52 6.09
C GLN A 11 -9.26 17.53 5.78
N GLU A 12 -9.04 16.53 4.93
CA GLU A 12 -10.03 15.48 4.68
C GLU A 12 -10.11 14.45 5.81
N CYS A 13 -9.00 14.13 6.49
CA CYS A 13 -9.04 13.26 7.66
C CYS A 13 -9.58 13.98 8.91
N ASP A 14 -9.42 15.31 9.05
CA ASP A 14 -9.98 16.11 10.16
C ASP A 14 -11.52 16.26 10.09
N ALA A 15 -12.12 16.33 8.90
CA ALA A 15 -13.57 16.46 8.74
C ALA A 15 -14.37 15.19 9.13
N MET A 16 -13.70 14.04 9.31
CA MET A 16 -14.30 12.73 9.62
C MET A 16 -13.83 12.19 10.99
N SER A 17 -13.49 13.08 11.92
CA SER A 17 -12.91 12.79 13.24
C SER A 17 -13.78 11.99 14.23
N ASP A 18 -15.02 11.61 13.88
CA ASP A 18 -15.88 10.77 14.73
C ASP A 18 -15.49 9.28 14.73
N LEU A 19 -14.58 8.85 13.86
CA LEU A 19 -14.31 7.42 13.60
C LEU A 19 -12.87 6.95 13.89
N ASN A 20 -12.16 7.44 14.92
CA ASN A 20 -10.90 6.81 15.38
C ASN A 20 -9.85 6.53 14.27
N TRP A 21 -9.73 7.41 13.27
CA TRP A 21 -8.75 7.30 12.19
C TRP A 21 -7.41 7.87 12.66
N SER A 22 -6.54 7.00 13.17
CA SER A 22 -5.13 7.35 13.42
C SER A 22 -4.30 7.12 12.15
N ALA A 23 -3.14 7.77 12.03
CA ALA A 23 -2.13 7.55 10.98
C ALA A 23 -1.72 6.06 10.78
N SER A 24 -2.17 5.19 11.68
CA SER A 24 -2.06 3.73 11.63
C SER A 24 -2.84 3.10 10.48
N ASN A 25 -3.92 3.72 9.99
CA ASN A 25 -4.78 3.18 8.92
C ASN A 25 -4.65 3.98 7.61
N THR A 26 -3.51 4.62 7.41
CA THR A 26 -3.24 5.40 6.19
C THR A 26 -2.50 4.53 5.18
N VAL A 27 -2.95 4.58 3.93
CA VAL A 27 -2.24 4.00 2.79
C VAL A 27 -1.74 5.11 1.89
N ILE A 28 -0.66 4.84 1.16
CA ILE A 28 -0.09 5.73 0.17
C ILE A 28 -0.28 5.08 -1.19
N VAL A 29 -1.00 5.77 -2.06
CA VAL A 29 -1.11 5.45 -3.48
C VAL A 29 -0.02 6.21 -4.20
N ALA A 30 0.89 5.51 -4.86
CA ALA A 30 1.99 6.12 -5.59
C ALA A 30 1.98 5.72 -7.06
N ALA A 31 2.26 6.70 -7.90
CA ALA A 31 2.41 6.60 -9.33
C ALA A 31 3.89 6.39 -9.65
N LEU A 32 4.28 5.17 -10.03
CA LEU A 32 5.66 4.81 -10.34
C LEU A 32 5.88 4.61 -11.84
N THR A 33 7.10 4.88 -12.28
CA THR A 33 7.58 4.51 -13.62
C THR A 33 8.11 3.08 -13.66
N THR A 34 8.60 2.56 -12.53
CA THR A 34 9.02 1.15 -12.35
C THR A 34 8.80 0.71 -10.90
N SER A 35 7.99 -0.34 -10.66
CA SER A 35 7.92 -1.06 -9.38
C SER A 35 9.12 -1.99 -9.22
N ASN A 36 9.86 -1.83 -8.12
CA ASN A 36 10.90 -2.77 -7.68
C ASN A 36 10.72 -3.17 -6.21
N GLY A 37 9.62 -2.76 -5.55
CA GLY A 37 9.49 -2.89 -4.11
C GLY A 37 8.97 -4.26 -3.67
N ASP A 38 9.53 -4.76 -2.57
CA ASP A 38 8.98 -5.92 -1.85
C ASP A 38 7.76 -5.53 -1.00
N HIS A 39 7.63 -4.27 -0.59
CA HIS A 39 6.62 -3.84 0.39
C HIS A 39 5.35 -3.20 -0.23
N GLU A 40 5.03 -3.53 -1.47
CA GLU A 40 3.95 -2.90 -2.23
C GLU A 40 3.01 -3.89 -2.88
N LEU A 41 1.74 -3.50 -3.01
CA LEU A 41 0.77 -4.19 -3.86
C LEU A 41 0.46 -3.31 -5.07
N ARG A 42 0.38 -3.95 -6.24
CA ARG A 42 -0.15 -3.30 -7.45
C ARG A 42 -1.58 -2.86 -7.23
N TRP A 43 -1.95 -1.72 -7.81
CA TRP A 43 -3.28 -1.12 -7.73
C TRP A 43 -4.41 -2.14 -7.93
N GLU A 44 -4.34 -2.95 -8.99
CA GLU A 44 -5.36 -3.95 -9.34
C GLU A 44 -5.62 -5.00 -8.24
N HIS A 45 -4.61 -5.28 -7.41
CA HIS A 45 -4.74 -6.16 -6.26
C HIS A 45 -5.12 -5.38 -5.00
N ALA A 46 -4.56 -4.18 -4.81
CA ALA A 46 -4.81 -3.36 -3.64
C ALA A 46 -6.29 -2.93 -3.54
N VAL A 47 -6.92 -2.50 -4.66
CA VAL A 47 -8.32 -2.03 -4.67
C VAL A 47 -9.32 -3.12 -4.28
N ARG A 48 -8.97 -4.40 -4.42
CA ARG A 48 -9.82 -5.52 -3.95
C ARG A 48 -10.00 -5.53 -2.43
N TYR A 49 -9.03 -5.00 -1.71
CA TYR A 49 -9.03 -4.92 -0.25
C TYR A 49 -9.31 -3.50 0.26
N LEU A 50 -9.20 -2.50 -0.62
CA LEU A 50 -9.34 -1.07 -0.33
C LEU A 50 -10.40 -0.42 -1.25
N PRO A 51 -11.68 -0.82 -1.18
CA PRO A 51 -12.72 -0.21 -2.00
C PRO A 51 -12.90 1.28 -1.72
N SER A 52 -12.56 1.77 -0.52
CA SER A 52 -12.60 3.20 -0.19
C SER A 52 -11.59 4.04 -0.98
N VAL A 53 -10.58 3.40 -1.56
CA VAL A 53 -9.54 4.06 -2.38
C VAL A 53 -9.92 4.08 -3.86
N ASP A 54 -10.77 3.15 -4.30
CA ASP A 54 -11.23 3.01 -5.69
C ASP A 54 -12.29 4.07 -6.05
N THR A 55 -11.88 5.32 -6.08
CA THR A 55 -12.75 6.48 -6.32
C THR A 55 -12.41 7.17 -7.63
N PRO A 56 -13.40 7.78 -8.31
CA PRO A 56 -13.14 8.51 -9.56
C PRO A 56 -12.17 9.67 -9.38
N ALA A 57 -12.06 10.24 -8.18
CA ALA A 57 -11.08 11.28 -7.86
C ALA A 57 -9.64 10.76 -7.89
N ILE A 58 -9.40 9.54 -7.38
CA ILE A 58 -8.08 8.90 -7.46
C ILE A 58 -7.76 8.51 -8.90
N HIS A 59 -8.72 7.96 -9.64
CA HIS A 59 -8.53 7.63 -11.07
C HIS A 59 -8.19 8.87 -11.90
N ALA A 60 -8.91 9.98 -11.72
CA ALA A 60 -8.59 11.23 -12.39
C ALA A 60 -7.19 11.74 -12.02
N TRP A 61 -6.78 11.61 -10.76
CA TRP A 61 -5.43 11.96 -10.34
C TRP A 61 -4.38 11.04 -10.99
N LEU A 62 -4.62 9.73 -11.09
CA LEU A 62 -3.71 8.79 -11.76
C LEU A 62 -3.56 9.11 -13.26
N ASP A 63 -4.67 9.43 -13.92
CA ASP A 63 -4.71 9.79 -15.34
C ASP A 63 -3.84 11.02 -15.65
N THR A 64 -3.86 12.03 -14.78
CA THR A 64 -3.02 13.24 -14.95
C THR A 64 -1.51 12.99 -14.91
N HIS A 65 -1.06 11.83 -14.39
CA HIS A 65 0.36 11.53 -14.21
C HIS A 65 0.92 10.56 -15.26
N HIS A 66 0.13 10.15 -16.27
CA HIS A 66 0.55 9.25 -17.37
C HIS A 66 1.43 8.08 -16.90
N VAL A 67 0.92 7.35 -15.92
CA VAL A 67 1.70 6.39 -15.13
C VAL A 67 1.80 5.05 -15.83
N LEU A 68 2.96 4.40 -15.71
CA LEU A 68 3.15 3.02 -16.17
C LEU A 68 2.67 2.01 -15.12
N GLU A 69 2.81 2.36 -13.83
CA GLU A 69 2.46 1.48 -12.73
C GLU A 69 1.96 2.25 -11.52
N VAL A 70 0.98 1.68 -10.84
CA VAL A 70 0.39 2.25 -9.62
C VAL A 70 0.53 1.24 -8.51
N ILE A 71 1.10 1.67 -7.40
CA ILE A 71 1.29 0.86 -6.23
C ILE A 71 0.59 1.46 -5.02
N VAL A 72 0.24 0.59 -4.08
CA VAL A 72 -0.31 0.98 -2.80
C VAL A 72 0.57 0.39 -1.70
N VAL A 73 1.01 1.26 -0.78
CA VAL A 73 1.85 0.89 0.36
C VAL A 73 1.23 1.40 1.66
N PRO A 74 1.32 0.68 2.77
CA PRO A 74 0.89 1.20 4.05
C PRO A 74 1.83 2.34 4.47
N TYR A 75 1.27 3.45 4.99
CA TYR A 75 2.03 4.66 5.36
C TYR A 75 3.24 4.35 6.24
N LEU A 76 3.05 3.48 7.25
CA LEU A 76 4.10 3.08 8.20
C LEU A 76 5.23 2.25 7.61
N ARG A 77 5.05 1.67 6.41
CA ARG A 77 6.08 0.87 5.71
C ARG A 77 6.47 1.48 4.36
N CYS A 78 6.10 2.74 4.13
CA CYS A 78 6.39 3.40 2.86
C CYS A 78 7.89 3.65 2.71
N PRO A 79 8.54 3.12 1.66
CA PRO A 79 9.93 3.43 1.38
C PRO A 79 10.10 4.91 1.00
N PRO A 80 11.23 5.55 1.34
CA PRO A 80 11.49 6.93 0.95
C PRO A 80 11.52 7.11 -0.58
N SER A 81 11.89 6.08 -1.35
CA SER A 81 11.84 6.11 -2.81
C SER A 81 10.42 6.31 -3.34
N VAL A 82 9.41 5.72 -2.70
CA VAL A 82 8.00 5.88 -3.08
C VAL A 82 7.53 7.31 -2.83
N LEU A 83 8.03 7.96 -1.78
CA LEU A 83 7.71 9.35 -1.46
C LEU A 83 8.33 10.36 -2.44
N THR A 84 9.34 9.95 -3.23
CA THR A 84 9.91 10.82 -4.28
C THR A 84 9.07 10.84 -5.56
N ALA A 85 8.18 9.87 -5.73
CA ALA A 85 7.25 9.80 -6.84
C ALA A 85 5.95 10.59 -6.52
N PRO A 86 5.14 10.94 -7.54
CA PRO A 86 3.81 11.49 -7.30
C PRO A 86 2.99 10.50 -6.46
N HIS A 87 2.54 10.93 -5.28
CA HIS A 87 1.82 10.08 -4.35
C HIS A 87 0.69 10.82 -3.64
N ARG A 88 -0.29 10.06 -3.16
CA ARG A 88 -1.38 10.52 -2.29
C ARG A 88 -1.49 9.62 -1.07
N ALA A 89 -1.55 10.22 0.11
CA ALA A 89 -1.89 9.53 1.34
C ALA A 89 -3.41 9.58 1.55
N ILE A 90 -4.01 8.43 1.84
CA ILE A 90 -5.45 8.25 1.96
C ILE A 90 -5.73 7.51 3.26
N CYS A 91 -6.61 8.08 4.08
CA CYS A 91 -7.12 7.42 5.26
C CYS A 91 -8.17 6.39 4.82
N VAL A 92 -8.03 5.13 5.23
CA VAL A 92 -8.98 4.06 4.90
C VAL A 92 -9.59 3.45 6.17
N PRO A 93 -10.76 2.81 6.06
CA PRO A 93 -11.36 2.13 7.20
C PRO A 93 -10.41 1.10 7.84
N PRO A 94 -10.37 0.97 9.17
CA PRO A 94 -9.48 0.02 9.85
C PRO A 94 -9.65 -1.43 9.38
N SER A 95 -10.89 -1.83 9.04
CA SER A 95 -11.21 -3.16 8.51
C SER A 95 -10.59 -3.41 7.14
N GLU A 96 -10.67 -2.44 6.23
CA GLU A 96 -10.04 -2.49 4.91
C GLU A 96 -8.51 -2.51 5.04
N TYR A 97 -7.96 -1.67 5.92
CA TYR A 97 -6.53 -1.63 6.21
C TYR A 97 -6.01 -2.97 6.73
N ALA A 98 -6.75 -3.63 7.62
CA ALA A 98 -6.37 -4.95 8.14
C ALA A 98 -6.35 -6.02 7.03
N LEU A 99 -7.35 -6.02 6.13
CA LEU A 99 -7.39 -6.95 4.99
C LEU A 99 -6.24 -6.70 4.02
N PHE A 100 -5.97 -5.43 3.72
CA PHE A 100 -4.88 -5.02 2.85
C PHE A 100 -3.51 -5.44 3.42
N THR A 101 -3.26 -5.18 4.70
CA THR A 101 -1.98 -5.54 5.34
C THR A 101 -1.79 -7.05 5.46
N ALA A 102 -2.87 -7.81 5.66
CA ALA A 102 -2.82 -9.27 5.60
C ALA A 102 -2.47 -9.78 4.20
N ALA A 103 -3.13 -9.25 3.15
CA ALA A 103 -2.84 -9.60 1.77
C ALA A 103 -1.40 -9.26 1.36
N LEU A 104 -0.91 -8.08 1.77
CA LEU A 104 0.48 -7.67 1.56
C LEU A 104 1.46 -8.62 2.24
N SER A 105 1.16 -9.06 3.47
CA SER A 105 2.00 -10.00 4.21
C SER A 105 2.06 -11.38 3.53
N THR A 106 0.94 -11.85 2.97
CA THR A 106 0.89 -13.10 2.20
C THR A 106 1.74 -12.97 0.92
N ALA A 107 1.56 -11.91 0.14
CA ALA A 107 2.33 -11.68 -1.08
C ALA A 107 3.85 -11.58 -0.80
N LEU A 108 4.22 -10.95 0.32
CA LEU A 108 5.60 -10.91 0.82
C LEU A 108 6.15 -12.29 1.19
N ALA A 109 5.33 -13.12 1.85
CA ALA A 109 5.72 -14.48 2.22
C ALA A 109 5.90 -15.38 1.00
N GLU A 110 5.08 -15.22 -0.05
CA GLU A 110 5.19 -15.97 -1.30
C GLU A 110 6.43 -15.58 -2.12
N ARG A 111 6.83 -14.31 -2.07
CA ARG A 111 8.05 -13.82 -2.72
C ARG A 111 9.33 -14.23 -1.98
N SER A 112 9.21 -14.76 -0.77
CA SER A 112 10.35 -15.08 0.06
C SER A 112 10.93 -16.47 -0.27
N PRO A 113 12.22 -16.56 -0.66
CA PRO A 113 12.81 -17.80 -1.19
C PRO A 113 12.94 -18.93 -0.15
N TRP A 114 12.83 -18.63 1.16
CA TRP A 114 12.94 -19.64 2.22
C TRP A 114 11.77 -20.63 2.25
N ARG A 115 10.62 -20.28 1.67
CA ARG A 115 9.43 -21.15 1.65
C ARG A 115 9.54 -22.28 0.64
N SER A 116 10.39 -22.12 -0.39
CA SER A 116 10.71 -23.18 -1.35
C SER A 116 11.67 -24.22 -0.77
N SER A 117 12.55 -23.84 0.16
CA SER A 117 13.46 -24.78 0.80
C SER A 117 12.76 -25.69 1.81
N ALA A 118 11.79 -25.20 2.60
CA ALA A 118 11.15 -26.01 3.65
C ALA A 118 10.34 -27.21 3.11
N ALA A 119 9.80 -27.12 1.89
CA ALA A 119 9.09 -28.23 1.27
C ALA A 119 10.03 -29.32 0.70
N GLU A 120 11.26 -28.96 0.32
CA GLU A 120 12.22 -29.89 -0.28
C GLU A 120 12.97 -30.72 0.77
N ILE A 121 13.22 -30.17 1.97
CA ILE A 121 13.90 -30.91 3.06
C ILE A 121 12.99 -31.95 3.74
N ALA A 122 11.66 -31.83 3.63
CA ALA A 122 10.74 -32.82 4.20
C ALA A 122 10.60 -34.08 3.34
N ALA A 123 10.98 -34.03 2.05
CA ALA A 123 10.96 -35.18 1.14
C ALA A 123 12.26 -36.00 1.15
N ALA A 124 13.32 -35.49 1.80
CA ALA A 124 14.62 -36.18 1.92
C ALA A 124 14.80 -36.92 3.25
N ALA A 125 13.76 -36.96 4.09
CA ALA A 125 13.75 -37.65 5.38
C ALA A 125 12.73 -38.81 5.37
N ASP A 126 12.84 -39.70 4.39
CA ASP A 126 12.23 -41.04 4.44
C ASP A 126 13.38 -42.05 4.23
N PRO A 127 13.75 -42.85 5.25
CA PRO A 127 14.87 -43.79 5.21
C PRO A 127 14.59 -45.07 4.42
#